data_AF-A0A7W2A6N1-F1
#
_entry.id   AF-A0A7W2A6N1-F1
#
_cell.length_a   1.000
_cell.length_b   1.000
_cell.length_c   1.000
_cell.angle_alpha   90.00
_cell.angle_beta   90.00
_cell.angle_gamma   90.00
#
_symmetry.space_group_name_H-M   'P 1'
#
loop_
_entity.id
_entity.type
_entity.pdbx_description
1 polymer ?
#
loop_
_entity_poly.entity_id
_entity_poly.type
_entity_poly.pdbx_seq_one_letter_code
_entity_poly.pdbx_strand_id
1 'polypeptide(L)'
;MHHVRQIPFALLALALLAMPALAETAPDTPRGAVAGMRGDAPGAKRGGGRDPRGSLHRVMNGLDAAMGKGRALAQSAPDDPAPADYDDMMDDVDAVIDAMSDDEAAAPAAGFVGKTSPDAPDLDQLNGKREASGAATAPTARSRQGPHARSPVVVELFTAQGCAACPTADDLLADLAGRPNVLALSWHVDYWDYLGWADDFARPEFSLRQKGYNRNWGARSLFTPQMVVGGETPIDLPRPADVAAAIDFERAEGDHVSILRRESGARREIELIPQDPLPPSIAVQLIRYLPERTVEVREGENRGRKLTLRNVVAASEVLARWDGRAPLRLTVTLGAGRSANLPPDTRHALIVQQMKGNRPGEIFAAIRLD
;
A
#
# COMPACT_ATOMS: atom_id res chain seq x y z
N MET A 1 25.62 -8.52 -64.37
CA MET A 1 26.37 -9.61 -63.68
C MET A 1 27.83 -9.22 -63.65
N HIS A 2 28.28 -8.60 -62.55
CA HIS A 2 29.67 -8.19 -62.35
C HIS A 2 30.22 -8.86 -61.09
N HIS A 3 31.34 -9.57 -61.24
CA HIS A 3 32.19 -10.11 -60.19
C HIS A 3 33.27 -9.08 -59.83
N VAL A 4 33.49 -8.80 -58.53
CA VAL A 4 34.81 -8.48 -57.92
C VAL A 4 34.68 -8.75 -56.40
N ARG A 5 35.20 -9.86 -55.86
CA ARG A 5 36.50 -10.07 -55.19
C ARG A 5 36.74 -9.23 -53.92
N GLN A 6 36.75 -9.94 -52.78
CA GLN A 6 37.20 -9.51 -51.46
C GLN A 6 38.75 -9.44 -51.39
N ILE A 7 39.25 -8.49 -50.60
CA ILE A 7 40.66 -8.27 -50.27
C ILE A 7 40.83 -8.47 -48.75
N PRO A 8 41.86 -9.21 -48.28
CA PRO A 8 42.35 -9.05 -46.92
C PRO A 8 43.83 -8.61 -46.91
N PHE A 9 44.11 -7.53 -46.17
CA PHE A 9 45.43 -7.12 -45.68
C PHE A 9 45.19 -6.79 -44.18
N ALA A 10 45.72 -7.50 -43.18
CA ALA A 10 47.10 -7.72 -42.76
C ALA A 10 47.75 -6.50 -42.06
N LEU A 11 48.25 -6.76 -40.84
CA LEU A 11 49.29 -6.04 -40.05
C LEU A 11 48.81 -4.73 -39.38
N LEU A 12 49.23 -4.33 -38.17
CA LEU A 12 50.52 -4.49 -37.49
C LEU A 12 50.40 -4.18 -35.98
N ALA A 13 51.39 -4.69 -35.23
CA ALA A 13 51.89 -4.42 -33.86
C ALA A 13 51.78 -2.96 -33.32
N LEU A 14 52.03 -2.57 -32.06
CA LEU A 14 53.04 -2.93 -31.04
C LEU A 14 52.71 -2.05 -29.79
N ALA A 15 52.51 -2.61 -28.59
CA ALA A 15 53.40 -2.59 -27.40
C ALA A 15 53.80 -1.25 -26.72
N LEU A 16 53.72 -1.29 -25.38
CA LEU A 16 54.45 -0.57 -24.32
C LEU A 16 54.12 0.89 -23.95
N LEU A 17 53.70 1.13 -22.69
CA LEU A 17 54.57 1.66 -21.61
C LEU A 17 53.83 1.77 -20.26
N ALA A 18 54.50 1.30 -19.20
CA ALA A 18 54.16 1.44 -17.79
C ALA A 18 54.79 2.69 -17.18
N MET A 19 54.25 3.20 -16.05
CA MET A 19 54.89 3.93 -14.92
C MET A 19 53.79 4.66 -14.07
N PRO A 20 54.04 5.13 -12.82
CA PRO A 20 54.12 4.32 -11.59
C PRO A 20 53.22 4.86 -10.44
N ALA A 21 53.21 4.13 -9.31
CA ALA A 21 52.61 4.53 -8.04
C ALA A 21 53.51 5.50 -7.24
N LEU A 22 52.90 6.39 -6.46
CA LEU A 22 53.54 7.20 -5.42
C LEU A 22 52.65 7.21 -4.14
N ALA A 23 53.22 6.73 -3.04
CA ALA A 23 52.89 7.11 -1.66
C ALA A 23 53.41 8.55 -1.40
N GLU A 24 53.05 9.33 -0.38
CA GLU A 24 53.08 9.04 1.07
C GLU A 24 52.65 10.31 1.86
N THR A 25 52.49 10.15 3.18
CA THR A 25 52.60 11.13 4.28
C THR A 25 51.32 11.64 4.97
N ALA A 26 51.17 11.16 6.21
CA ALA A 26 50.42 11.78 7.31
C ALA A 26 51.38 12.66 8.15
N PRO A 27 50.84 13.49 9.07
CA PRO A 27 51.59 13.80 10.28
C PRO A 27 50.81 13.60 11.59
N ASP A 28 51.68 13.35 12.56
CA ASP A 28 51.62 13.07 13.99
C ASP A 28 50.67 13.83 14.93
N THR A 29 50.52 13.21 16.10
CA THR A 29 49.72 13.60 17.28
C THR A 29 50.48 14.58 18.20
N PRO A 30 49.82 15.10 19.26
CA PRO A 30 50.43 14.95 20.58
C PRO A 30 49.48 14.45 21.68
N ARG A 31 50.07 13.69 22.61
CA ARG A 31 49.49 13.17 23.87
C ARG A 31 49.39 14.24 24.95
N GLY A 32 48.35 14.14 25.79
CA GLY A 32 48.24 14.77 27.12
C GLY A 32 47.44 13.85 28.05
N ALA A 33 47.88 13.71 29.30
CA ALA A 33 47.67 12.58 30.20
C ALA A 33 46.44 12.65 31.14
N VAL A 34 45.87 11.47 31.41
CA VAL A 34 45.39 10.86 32.67
C VAL A 34 44.85 11.75 33.82
N ALA A 35 43.60 11.49 34.22
CA ALA A 35 43.19 11.41 35.64
C ALA A 35 41.92 10.53 35.77
N GLY A 36 42.00 9.47 36.57
CA GLY A 36 40.87 8.60 36.88
C GLY A 36 40.08 9.09 38.09
N MET A 37 38.80 8.72 38.15
CA MET A 37 38.07 8.61 39.42
C MET A 37 36.94 7.58 39.29
N ARG A 38 36.90 6.70 40.29
CA ARG A 38 35.89 5.68 40.58
C ARG A 38 34.58 6.33 41.04
N GLY A 39 33.45 5.66 40.86
CA GLY A 39 32.22 5.95 41.61
C GLY A 39 30.94 5.37 41.03
N ASP A 40 30.56 4.21 41.58
CA ASP A 40 29.20 3.73 41.87
C ASP A 40 28.12 3.59 40.79
N ALA A 41 27.71 2.33 40.60
CA ALA A 41 26.35 1.96 40.21
C ALA A 41 25.38 2.18 41.39
N PRO A 42 24.10 2.50 41.12
CA PRO A 42 23.09 1.46 41.37
C PRO A 42 21.90 1.48 40.39
N GLY A 43 21.21 0.33 40.34
CA GLY A 43 19.76 0.32 40.20
C GLY A 43 19.18 -0.04 38.84
N ALA A 44 19.06 -1.34 38.59
CA ALA A 44 18.13 -1.85 37.59
C ALA A 44 16.68 -1.48 37.95
N LYS A 45 15.97 -0.80 37.03
CA LYS A 45 14.51 -0.84 36.96
C LYS A 45 14.08 -1.25 35.56
N ARG A 46 13.38 -2.39 35.52
CA ARG A 46 12.59 -2.88 34.39
C ARG A 46 11.36 -1.98 34.21
N GLY A 47 10.92 -1.83 32.95
CA GLY A 47 9.54 -1.48 32.61
C GLY A 47 9.39 -0.28 31.68
N GLY A 48 9.19 -0.56 30.39
CA GLY A 48 8.87 0.44 29.37
C GLY A 48 9.23 -0.11 28.00
N GLY A 49 8.30 -0.84 27.38
CA GLY A 49 8.43 -1.34 26.01
C GLY A 49 8.73 -0.17 25.09
N ARG A 50 9.93 -0.17 24.52
CA ARG A 50 10.40 0.84 23.60
C ARG A 50 9.86 0.47 22.23
N ASP A 51 8.94 1.28 21.72
CA ASP A 51 8.45 1.19 20.34
C ASP A 51 9.66 1.28 19.39
N PRO A 52 9.95 0.22 18.61
CA PRO A 52 11.07 0.22 17.67
C PRO A 52 10.86 1.23 16.52
N ARG A 53 9.62 1.67 16.26
CA ARG A 53 9.29 2.60 15.16
C ARG A 53 9.73 4.04 15.43
N GLY A 54 9.75 4.47 16.70
CA GLY A 54 10.31 5.78 17.08
C GLY A 54 11.84 5.89 16.93
N SER A 55 12.55 4.77 16.81
CA SER A 55 14.02 4.76 16.73
C SER A 55 14.53 4.87 15.29
N LEU A 56 13.80 4.38 14.29
CA LEU A 56 14.19 4.46 12.87
C LEU A 56 14.03 5.87 12.31
N HIS A 57 13.01 6.61 12.75
CA HIS A 57 12.84 8.04 12.40
C HIS A 57 14.05 8.88 12.83
N ARG A 58 14.78 8.47 13.87
CA ARG A 58 15.99 9.16 14.35
C ARG A 58 17.27 8.71 13.64
N VAL A 59 17.32 7.49 13.11
CA VAL A 59 18.49 6.95 12.38
C VAL A 59 18.50 7.44 10.93
N MET A 60 17.34 7.62 10.28
CA MET A 60 17.26 8.16 8.92
C MET A 60 17.49 9.68 8.86
N ASN A 61 17.04 10.44 9.88
CA ASN A 61 17.36 11.87 10.00
C ASN A 61 18.87 12.15 10.23
N GLY A 62 19.67 11.13 10.56
CA GLY A 62 21.12 11.26 10.75
C GLY A 62 21.95 11.27 9.47
N LEU A 63 21.38 10.90 8.32
CA LEU A 63 22.10 10.85 7.04
C LEU A 63 21.99 12.14 6.20
N ASP A 64 21.06 13.04 6.51
CA ASP A 64 20.92 14.33 5.82
C ASP A 64 21.89 15.42 6.30
N ALA A 65 22.59 15.18 7.42
CA ALA A 65 23.53 16.16 7.97
C ALA A 65 24.93 16.13 7.32
N ALA A 66 25.18 15.28 6.32
CA ALA A 66 26.52 15.03 5.78
C ALA A 66 26.68 15.13 4.25
N MET A 67 25.68 15.62 3.49
CA MET A 67 25.86 15.87 2.05
C MET A 67 25.59 17.33 1.67
N GLY A 68 26.60 17.93 1.06
CA GLY A 68 26.65 19.33 0.67
C GLY A 68 25.51 19.73 -0.27
N LYS A 69 25.11 21.00 -0.11
CA LYS A 69 24.03 21.69 -0.83
C LYS A 69 24.13 21.54 -2.35
N GLY A 70 23.39 20.58 -2.90
CA GLY A 70 22.88 20.63 -4.27
C GLY A 70 21.56 21.41 -4.27
N ARG A 71 21.49 22.47 -5.06
CA ARG A 71 20.36 23.41 -5.09
C ARG A 71 19.17 22.77 -5.82
N ALA A 72 18.36 21.98 -5.12
CA ALA A 72 17.05 21.54 -5.59
C ALA A 72 16.00 22.64 -5.33
N LEU A 73 15.19 22.96 -6.33
CA LEU A 73 14.14 23.98 -6.24
C LEU A 73 12.95 23.42 -5.46
N ALA A 74 12.97 23.56 -4.14
CA ALA A 74 11.75 23.46 -3.33
C ALA A 74 10.88 24.70 -3.63
N GLN A 75 9.71 24.50 -4.23
CA GLN A 75 8.78 25.58 -4.51
C GLN A 75 7.72 25.66 -3.41
N SER A 76 7.60 26.84 -2.79
CA SER A 76 6.52 27.16 -1.84
C SER A 76 5.22 27.35 -2.61
N ALA A 77 4.19 26.57 -2.26
CA ALA A 77 2.84 26.79 -2.76
C ALA A 77 2.31 28.16 -2.28
N PRO A 78 1.48 28.86 -3.08
CA PRO A 78 0.76 30.05 -2.63
C PRO A 78 -0.25 29.72 -1.52
N ASP A 79 -0.57 30.71 -0.67
CA ASP A 79 -1.48 30.59 0.46
C ASP A 79 -2.88 30.05 0.03
N ASP A 80 -3.26 28.88 0.57
CA ASP A 80 -4.53 28.20 0.31
C ASP A 80 -5.70 28.95 0.99
N PRO A 81 -6.87 29.12 0.33
CA PRO A 81 -8.12 29.40 1.02
C PRO A 81 -8.55 28.20 1.90
N ALA A 82 -9.45 28.45 2.86
CA ALA A 82 -9.89 27.51 3.90
C ALA A 82 -10.22 26.09 3.35
N PRO A 83 -10.01 25.01 4.15
CA PRO A 83 -10.08 23.66 3.65
C PRO A 83 -11.51 23.34 3.20
N ALA A 84 -11.68 23.09 1.90
CA ALA A 84 -12.85 22.36 1.42
C ALA A 84 -12.83 20.97 2.07
N ASP A 85 -13.96 20.61 2.69
CA ASP A 85 -14.14 19.32 3.34
C ASP A 85 -13.94 18.19 2.32
N TYR A 86 -13.20 17.17 2.74
CA TYR A 86 -12.85 16.01 1.91
C TYR A 86 -14.07 15.17 1.52
N ASP A 87 -15.21 15.42 2.17
CA ASP A 87 -16.50 14.79 1.90
C ASP A 87 -17.19 15.40 0.66
N ASP A 88 -17.00 16.70 0.37
CA ASP A 88 -17.71 17.41 -0.71
C ASP A 88 -17.26 17.02 -2.13
N MET A 89 -16.19 16.23 -2.29
CA MET A 89 -15.69 15.77 -3.59
C MET A 89 -15.72 14.25 -3.77
N MET A 90 -16.25 13.51 -2.79
CA MET A 90 -16.39 12.05 -2.84
C MET A 90 -17.83 11.55 -2.79
N ASP A 91 -18.81 12.45 -2.74
CA ASP A 91 -20.23 12.07 -2.70
C ASP A 91 -20.82 11.89 -4.11
N ASP A 92 -21.00 10.62 -4.43
CA ASP A 92 -22.16 10.07 -5.12
C ASP A 92 -21.95 8.55 -5.09
N VAL A 93 -22.41 7.91 -4.02
CA VAL A 93 -22.32 6.46 -3.82
C VAL A 93 -23.73 5.93 -3.60
N ASP A 94 -24.37 5.50 -4.69
CA ASP A 94 -25.35 4.41 -4.63
C ASP A 94 -24.60 3.12 -4.99
N ALA A 95 -24.12 2.42 -3.97
CA ALA A 95 -23.69 1.03 -4.09
C ALA A 95 -24.73 0.15 -3.40
N VAL A 96 -25.34 -0.75 -4.18
CA VAL A 96 -26.24 -1.79 -3.71
C VAL A 96 -25.45 -2.74 -2.80
N ILE A 97 -25.60 -2.55 -1.50
CA ILE A 97 -25.19 -3.50 -0.46
C ILE A 97 -26.43 -4.30 -0.10
N ASP A 98 -26.53 -5.55 -0.57
CA ASP A 98 -27.37 -6.54 0.11
C ASP A 98 -26.60 -7.00 1.35
N ALA A 99 -26.76 -6.24 2.43
CA ALA A 99 -26.39 -6.69 3.76
C ALA A 99 -27.41 -7.74 4.18
N MET A 100 -27.10 -9.02 3.99
CA MET A 100 -27.83 -10.08 4.67
C MET A 100 -27.41 -10.07 6.14
N SER A 101 -28.17 -9.34 6.95
CA SER A 101 -28.20 -9.51 8.41
C SER A 101 -29.21 -10.60 8.73
N ASP A 102 -28.73 -11.80 9.04
CA ASP A 102 -29.55 -12.81 9.71
C ASP A 102 -29.58 -12.49 11.22
N ASP A 103 -30.55 -11.67 11.64
CA ASP A 103 -30.94 -11.51 13.04
C ASP A 103 -32.44 -11.80 13.16
N GLU A 104 -32.80 -13.06 13.34
CA GLU A 104 -34.13 -13.46 13.84
C GLU A 104 -33.96 -14.07 15.23
N ALA A 105 -33.83 -13.20 16.23
CA ALA A 105 -34.02 -13.53 17.63
C ALA A 105 -35.41 -13.04 18.06
N ALA A 106 -36.30 -14.01 18.27
CA ALA A 106 -37.68 -13.86 18.69
C ALA A 106 -37.85 -13.07 20.00
N ALA A 107 -38.87 -12.22 20.05
CA ALA A 107 -39.59 -11.86 21.27
C ALA A 107 -41.08 -11.58 20.95
N PRO A 108 -42.02 -11.89 21.88
CA PRO A 108 -43.39 -12.26 21.54
C PRO A 108 -44.38 -11.09 21.60
N ALA A 109 -45.38 -11.13 20.71
CA ALA A 109 -46.57 -10.29 20.78
C ALA A 109 -47.64 -10.92 21.69
N ALA A 110 -48.17 -10.10 22.59
CA ALA A 110 -49.27 -10.43 23.48
C ALA A 110 -50.63 -10.32 22.77
N GLY A 111 -51.51 -11.30 23.04
CA GLY A 111 -52.93 -11.08 23.29
C GLY A 111 -53.91 -11.17 22.12
N PHE A 112 -54.64 -12.30 22.02
CA PHE A 112 -56.11 -12.28 21.91
C PHE A 112 -56.73 -13.63 22.33
N VAL A 113 -57.99 -13.54 22.78
CA VAL A 113 -58.78 -14.43 23.65
C VAL A 113 -59.47 -15.60 22.90
N GLY A 114 -59.65 -16.75 23.58
CA GLY A 114 -60.67 -17.75 23.22
C GLY A 114 -60.67 -19.02 24.10
N LYS A 115 -61.70 -19.17 24.94
CA LYS A 115 -62.04 -20.30 25.87
C LYS A 115 -62.16 -21.66 25.11
N THR A 116 -61.94 -22.86 25.68
CA THR A 116 -62.66 -23.54 26.80
C THR A 116 -61.94 -24.85 27.27
N SER A 117 -62.05 -25.15 28.57
CA SER A 117 -61.82 -26.39 29.36
C SER A 117 -62.45 -27.72 28.84
N PRO A 118 -62.30 -28.89 29.53
CA PRO A 118 -61.29 -29.34 30.51
C PRO A 118 -60.82 -30.82 30.33
N ASP A 119 -60.04 -31.30 31.32
CA ASP A 119 -59.91 -32.68 31.80
C ASP A 119 -58.58 -33.43 31.52
N ALA A 120 -57.77 -33.48 32.57
CA ALA A 120 -56.69 -34.44 32.80
C ALA A 120 -57.25 -35.77 33.34
N PRO A 121 -56.51 -36.86 33.17
CA PRO A 121 -55.98 -37.56 34.35
C PRO A 121 -54.48 -37.80 34.18
N ASP A 122 -53.66 -37.47 35.16
CA ASP A 122 -53.36 -38.23 36.38
C ASP A 122 -52.01 -38.94 36.22
N LEU A 123 -51.17 -38.70 37.21
CA LEU A 123 -49.84 -39.26 37.36
C LEU A 123 -50.01 -40.70 37.82
N ASP A 124 -49.21 -41.62 37.28
CA ASP A 124 -48.33 -42.50 38.05
C ASP A 124 -47.85 -43.65 37.15
N GLN A 125 -46.65 -44.15 37.47
CA GLN A 125 -46.18 -45.51 37.21
C GLN A 125 -45.30 -45.82 35.98
N LEU A 126 -44.01 -45.94 36.35
CA LEU A 126 -43.16 -47.14 36.17
C LEU A 126 -42.05 -47.05 35.11
N ASN A 127 -40.88 -46.65 35.62
CA ASN A 127 -39.68 -47.50 35.73
C ASN A 127 -39.26 -48.28 34.48
N GLY A 128 -38.27 -47.75 33.75
CA GLY A 128 -37.58 -48.46 32.69
C GLY A 128 -36.25 -47.81 32.32
N LYS A 129 -35.16 -48.28 32.95
CA LYS A 129 -33.78 -47.96 32.58
C LYS A 129 -33.55 -48.19 31.08
N ARG A 130 -33.14 -47.15 30.36
CA ARG A 130 -32.30 -47.27 29.16
C ARG A 130 -31.21 -46.21 29.22
N GLU A 131 -30.02 -46.67 29.56
CA GLU A 131 -28.77 -45.99 29.26
C GLU A 131 -28.69 -45.80 27.74
N ALA A 132 -28.61 -44.55 27.30
CA ALA A 132 -28.18 -44.21 25.95
C ALA A 132 -26.98 -43.28 26.10
N SER A 133 -25.81 -43.85 25.81
CA SER A 133 -24.53 -43.18 25.68
C SER A 133 -24.62 -42.05 24.65
N GLY A 134 -24.88 -40.83 25.13
CA GLY A 134 -24.74 -39.61 24.35
C GLY A 134 -23.28 -39.20 24.27
N ALA A 135 -22.53 -39.79 23.34
CA ALA A 135 -21.26 -39.22 22.92
C ALA A 135 -21.57 -37.91 22.17
N ALA A 136 -21.53 -36.79 22.90
CA ALA A 136 -21.52 -35.47 22.31
C ALA A 136 -20.23 -35.33 21.50
N THR A 137 -20.31 -35.58 20.19
CA THR A 137 -19.25 -35.24 19.25
C THR A 137 -19.15 -33.72 19.26
N ALA A 138 -18.15 -33.20 19.98
CA ALA A 138 -17.79 -31.79 19.93
C ALA A 138 -17.58 -31.37 18.47
N PRO A 139 -18.05 -30.19 18.04
CA PRO A 139 -17.79 -29.72 16.69
C PRO A 139 -16.28 -29.61 16.53
N THR A 140 -15.71 -30.50 15.72
CA THR A 140 -14.32 -30.41 15.29
C THR A 140 -14.20 -29.06 14.60
N ALA A 141 -13.46 -28.13 15.22
CA ALA A 141 -13.08 -26.88 14.60
C ALA A 141 -12.43 -27.25 13.26
N ARG A 142 -13.16 -27.05 12.15
CA ARG A 142 -12.57 -27.17 10.83
C ARG A 142 -11.46 -26.14 10.82
N SER A 143 -10.21 -26.62 10.77
CA SER A 143 -9.08 -25.80 10.40
C SER A 143 -9.44 -25.13 9.08
N ARG A 144 -9.88 -23.87 9.13
CA ARG A 144 -9.99 -22.98 7.98
C ARG A 144 -8.61 -22.41 7.66
N GLN A 145 -7.60 -23.26 7.60
CA GLN A 145 -6.33 -22.90 6.99
C GLN A 145 -6.34 -23.46 5.57
N GLY A 146 -7.12 -22.81 4.71
CA GLY A 146 -6.72 -22.74 3.31
C GLY A 146 -5.41 -21.94 3.22
N PRO A 147 -4.60 -22.09 2.17
CA PRO A 147 -3.38 -21.32 2.02
C PRO A 147 -3.72 -19.83 1.95
N HIS A 148 -3.53 -19.11 3.04
CA HIS A 148 -3.55 -17.65 3.05
C HIS A 148 -2.31 -17.20 2.28
N ALA A 149 -2.49 -16.81 1.02
CA ALA A 149 -1.42 -16.17 0.25
C ALA A 149 -1.15 -14.81 0.89
N ARG A 150 0.12 -14.54 1.23
CA ARG A 150 0.49 -13.25 1.84
C ARG A 150 0.11 -12.10 0.93
N SER A 151 -0.36 -11.00 1.51
CA SER A 151 -0.68 -9.80 0.76
C SER A 151 0.60 -9.26 0.08
N PRO A 152 0.52 -8.82 -1.18
CA PRO A 152 1.62 -8.08 -1.78
C PRO A 152 1.80 -6.74 -1.04
N VAL A 153 3.05 -6.30 -0.88
CA VAL A 153 3.33 -4.96 -0.37
C VAL A 153 2.92 -3.94 -1.41
N VAL A 154 2.13 -2.95 -1.03
CA VAL A 154 1.74 -1.87 -1.93
C VAL A 154 2.87 -0.84 -2.00
N VAL A 155 3.26 -0.49 -3.23
CA VAL A 155 4.20 0.58 -3.53
C VAL A 155 3.50 1.58 -4.42
N GLU A 156 3.29 2.78 -3.91
CA GLU A 156 2.60 3.86 -4.62
C GLU A 156 3.62 4.89 -5.06
N LEU A 157 3.86 5.02 -6.37
CA LEU A 157 4.66 6.09 -6.95
C LEU A 157 3.75 7.27 -7.30
N PHE A 158 4.07 8.45 -6.77
CA PHE A 158 3.55 9.72 -7.22
C PHE A 158 4.50 10.33 -8.25
N THR A 159 4.00 10.49 -9.47
CA THR A 159 4.78 10.87 -10.67
C THR A 159 4.02 11.83 -11.56
N ALA A 160 4.67 12.40 -12.56
CA ALA A 160 4.03 13.17 -13.62
C ALA A 160 4.89 13.12 -14.89
N GLN A 161 4.26 13.06 -16.06
CA GLN A 161 4.97 13.06 -17.34
C GLN A 161 5.85 14.31 -17.53
N GLY A 162 5.39 15.46 -17.01
CA GLY A 162 6.10 16.74 -17.10
C GLY A 162 7.30 16.88 -16.15
N CYS A 163 7.48 15.97 -15.19
CA CYS A 163 8.55 16.02 -14.20
C CYS A 163 9.85 15.40 -14.75
N ALA A 164 10.94 16.18 -14.87
CA ALA A 164 12.19 15.70 -15.45
C ALA A 164 12.84 14.52 -14.71
N ALA A 165 12.73 14.47 -13.38
CA ALA A 165 13.35 13.42 -12.56
C ALA A 165 12.53 12.12 -12.53
N CYS A 166 11.25 12.17 -12.90
CA CYS A 166 10.30 11.08 -12.74
C CYS A 166 10.59 9.83 -13.59
N PRO A 167 11.10 9.90 -14.83
CA PRO A 167 11.31 8.71 -15.66
C PRO A 167 12.18 7.62 -15.02
N THR A 168 13.16 7.98 -14.19
CA THR A 168 13.99 6.98 -13.48
C THR A 168 13.17 6.23 -12.41
N ALA A 169 12.23 6.92 -11.75
CA ALA A 169 11.34 6.32 -10.78
C ALA A 169 10.23 5.49 -11.46
N ASP A 170 9.75 5.92 -12.62
CA ASP A 170 8.80 5.17 -13.44
C ASP A 170 9.42 3.83 -13.91
N ASP A 171 10.68 3.85 -14.34
CA ASP A 171 11.43 2.63 -14.70
C ASP A 171 11.59 1.69 -13.50
N LEU A 172 11.92 2.24 -12.32
CA LEU A 172 11.98 1.45 -11.08
C LEU A 172 10.62 0.85 -10.71
N LEU A 173 9.53 1.60 -10.84
CA LEU A 173 8.18 1.08 -10.61
C LEU A 173 7.84 -0.03 -11.61
N ALA A 174 8.25 0.10 -12.87
CA ALA A 174 8.04 -0.91 -13.90
C ALA A 174 8.71 -2.25 -13.54
N ASP A 175 9.92 -2.22 -12.99
CA ASP A 175 10.61 -3.40 -12.48
C ASP A 175 9.88 -4.03 -11.28
N LEU A 176 9.28 -3.20 -10.40
CA LEU A 176 8.50 -3.66 -9.26
C LEU A 176 7.15 -4.26 -9.69
N ALA A 177 6.52 -3.74 -10.74
CA ALA A 177 5.24 -4.22 -11.26
C ALA A 177 5.29 -5.68 -11.73
N GLY A 178 6.46 -6.18 -12.13
CA GLY A 178 6.68 -7.58 -12.48
C GLY A 178 6.79 -8.54 -11.29
N ARG A 179 6.84 -8.03 -10.05
CA ARG A 179 7.04 -8.86 -8.85
C ARG A 179 5.69 -9.29 -8.27
N PRO A 180 5.45 -10.59 -8.04
CA PRO A 180 4.15 -11.08 -7.55
C PRO A 180 3.82 -10.59 -6.15
N ASN A 181 4.84 -10.40 -5.30
CA ASN A 181 4.73 -9.97 -3.91
C ASN A 181 4.72 -8.44 -3.72
N VAL A 182 4.64 -7.65 -4.80
CA VAL A 182 4.57 -6.19 -4.75
C VAL A 182 3.41 -5.74 -5.62
N LEU A 183 2.49 -4.92 -5.10
CA LEU A 183 1.49 -4.22 -5.88
C LEU A 183 2.01 -2.80 -6.14
N ALA A 184 2.68 -2.63 -7.27
CA ALA A 184 3.19 -1.33 -7.73
C ALA A 184 2.07 -0.55 -8.42
N LEU A 185 1.84 0.71 -8.04
CA LEU A 185 0.81 1.60 -8.58
C LEU A 185 1.40 2.96 -8.92
N SER A 186 1.14 3.47 -10.13
CA SER A 186 1.56 4.80 -10.56
C SER A 186 0.40 5.79 -10.44
N TRP A 187 0.53 6.76 -9.56
CA TRP A 187 -0.43 7.83 -9.30
C TRP A 187 0.07 9.12 -9.94
N HIS A 188 -0.57 9.55 -11.02
CA HIS A 188 -0.17 10.74 -11.76
C HIS A 188 -0.74 12.00 -11.10
N VAL A 189 0.11 12.92 -10.68
CA VAL A 189 -0.29 14.15 -9.98
C VAL A 189 -0.47 15.30 -10.96
N ASP A 190 -1.45 16.17 -10.70
CA ASP A 190 -1.87 17.25 -11.60
C ASP A 190 -1.09 18.55 -11.46
N TYR A 191 -0.37 18.75 -10.36
CA TYR A 191 0.33 20.02 -10.11
C TYR A 191 1.57 20.25 -10.99
N TRP A 192 1.84 19.40 -11.99
CA TRP A 192 2.82 19.70 -13.05
C TRP A 192 2.17 20.23 -14.32
N ASP A 193 0.86 20.03 -14.50
CA ASP A 193 0.17 20.31 -15.77
C ASP A 193 0.14 21.80 -16.13
N TYR A 194 0.24 22.68 -15.12
CA TYR A 194 0.30 24.12 -15.34
C TYR A 194 1.56 24.58 -16.09
N LEU A 195 2.58 23.73 -16.22
CA LEU A 195 3.83 24.01 -16.93
C LEU A 195 3.75 23.77 -18.44
N GLY A 196 2.56 23.48 -18.98
CA GLY A 196 2.27 23.47 -20.41
C GLY A 196 2.09 22.09 -21.04
N TRP A 197 2.45 21.01 -20.34
CA TRP A 197 2.13 19.64 -20.74
C TRP A 197 1.19 19.01 -19.73
N ALA A 198 -0.08 18.88 -20.11
CA ALA A 198 -1.08 18.19 -19.29
C ALA A 198 -0.90 16.67 -19.41
N ASP A 199 -0.73 16.01 -18.27
CA ASP A 199 -0.65 14.56 -18.18
C ASP A 199 -2.05 13.93 -18.25
N ASP A 200 -2.33 13.16 -19.31
CA ASP A 200 -3.65 12.53 -19.53
C ASP A 200 -4.12 11.64 -18.36
N PHE A 201 -3.19 11.16 -17.52
CA PHE A 201 -3.47 10.32 -16.37
C PHE A 201 -3.53 11.10 -15.05
N ALA A 202 -3.11 12.37 -15.05
CA ALA A 202 -3.10 13.16 -13.84
C ALA A 202 -4.50 13.49 -13.35
N ARG A 203 -4.67 13.44 -12.03
CA ARG A 203 -5.94 13.75 -11.38
C ARG A 203 -5.74 14.53 -10.07
N PRO A 204 -6.57 15.54 -9.76
CA PRO A 204 -6.47 16.28 -8.50
C PRO A 204 -6.59 15.37 -7.26
N GLU A 205 -7.45 14.35 -7.31
CA GLU A 205 -7.59 13.38 -6.24
C GLU A 205 -6.31 12.59 -5.94
N PHE A 206 -5.42 12.42 -6.92
CA PHE A 206 -4.14 11.73 -6.74
C PHE A 206 -3.13 12.65 -6.04
N SER A 207 -3.13 13.95 -6.37
CA SER A 207 -2.40 14.98 -5.63
C SER A 207 -2.89 15.09 -4.18
N LEU A 208 -4.20 14.99 -3.95
CA LEU A 208 -4.78 14.98 -2.60
C LEU A 208 -4.35 13.74 -1.80
N ARG A 209 -4.29 12.57 -2.44
CA ARG A 209 -3.75 11.34 -1.82
C ARG A 209 -2.30 11.54 -1.35
N GLN A 210 -1.44 12.13 -2.19
CA GLN A 210 -0.06 12.47 -1.81
C GLN A 210 -0.02 13.49 -0.66
N LYS A 211 -0.84 14.55 -0.73
CA LYS A 211 -0.96 15.57 0.32
C LYS A 211 -1.39 14.95 1.65
N GLY A 212 -2.30 13.98 1.61
CA GLY A 212 -2.75 13.24 2.78
C GLY A 212 -1.63 12.47 3.47
N TYR A 213 -0.82 11.73 2.70
CA TYR A 213 0.38 11.07 3.19
C TYR A 213 1.38 12.06 3.81
N ASN A 214 1.77 13.09 3.07
CA ASN A 214 2.76 14.09 3.53
C ASN A 214 2.33 14.78 4.83
N ARG A 215 1.04 15.08 4.97
CA ARG A 215 0.50 15.66 6.22
C ARG A 215 0.64 14.73 7.42
N ASN A 216 0.66 13.40 7.25
CA ASN A 216 0.86 12.48 8.38
C ASN A 216 2.28 12.58 8.95
N TRP A 217 3.26 12.92 8.11
CA TRP A 217 4.66 13.09 8.52
C TRP A 217 5.03 14.55 8.82
N GLY A 218 4.05 15.47 8.82
CA GLY A 218 4.28 16.90 9.02
C GLY A 218 4.96 17.61 7.84
N ALA A 219 5.14 16.93 6.70
CA ALA A 219 5.67 17.53 5.49
C ALA A 219 4.64 18.51 4.89
N ARG A 220 5.14 19.66 4.41
CA ARG A 220 4.32 20.75 3.88
C ARG A 220 4.36 20.87 2.37
N SER A 221 5.29 20.19 1.72
CA SER A 221 5.51 20.27 0.28
C SER A 221 5.08 18.97 -0.39
N LEU A 222 4.55 19.10 -1.60
CA LEU A 222 4.45 18.02 -2.57
C LEU A 222 5.66 18.11 -3.48
N PHE A 223 6.19 16.97 -3.89
CA PHE A 223 7.22 16.91 -4.92
C PHE A 223 7.17 15.52 -5.56
N THR A 224 7.72 15.40 -6.76
CA THR A 224 7.88 14.11 -7.46
C THR A 224 9.31 13.96 -7.96
N PRO A 225 9.77 12.72 -8.20
CA PRO A 225 9.09 11.46 -7.85
C PRO A 225 9.13 11.16 -6.35
N GLN A 226 8.03 10.61 -5.83
CA GLN A 226 7.94 10.12 -4.45
C GLN A 226 7.30 8.73 -4.45
N MET A 227 7.90 7.76 -3.75
CA MET A 227 7.26 6.48 -3.48
C MET A 227 6.77 6.42 -2.03
N VAL A 228 5.62 5.81 -1.80
CA VAL A 228 5.12 5.44 -0.47
C VAL A 228 4.97 3.92 -0.42
N VAL A 229 5.71 3.29 0.47
CA VAL A 229 5.72 1.82 0.66
C VAL A 229 4.86 1.49 1.89
N GLY A 230 3.91 0.58 1.73
CA GLY A 230 3.01 0.14 2.82
C GLY A 230 2.06 1.22 3.35
N GLY A 231 2.00 2.40 2.71
CA GLY A 231 1.28 3.56 3.24
C GLY A 231 1.98 4.28 4.40
N GLU A 232 3.19 3.85 4.78
CA GLU A 232 3.90 4.38 5.95
C GLU A 232 5.27 4.97 5.63
N THR A 233 6.02 4.36 4.71
CA THR A 233 7.41 4.71 4.43
C THR A 233 7.52 5.59 3.19
N PRO A 234 7.71 6.92 3.32
CA PRO A 234 8.00 7.79 2.19
C PRO A 234 9.45 7.64 1.73
N ILE A 235 9.64 7.62 0.42
CA ILE A 235 10.95 7.63 -0.23
C ILE A 235 10.92 8.67 -1.34
N ASP A 236 11.55 9.79 -1.04
CA ASP A 236 11.74 10.90 -1.95
C ASP A 236 12.91 10.58 -2.89
N LEU A 237 12.79 10.86 -4.21
CA LEU A 237 13.81 10.51 -5.21
C LEU A 237 14.25 9.03 -5.11
N PRO A 238 13.31 8.08 -5.31
CA PRO A 238 13.49 6.69 -4.93
C PRO A 238 14.68 6.03 -5.65
N ARG A 239 15.54 5.40 -4.85
CA ARG A 239 16.64 4.56 -5.33
C ARG A 239 16.29 3.09 -5.11
N PRO A 240 16.73 2.17 -5.99
CA PRO A 240 16.33 0.75 -5.90
C PRO A 240 16.60 0.09 -4.55
N ALA A 241 17.74 0.42 -3.91
CA ALA A 241 18.13 -0.16 -2.63
C ALA A 241 17.22 0.27 -1.47
N ASP A 242 16.83 1.54 -1.43
CA ASP A 242 15.96 2.07 -0.37
C ASP A 242 14.55 1.47 -0.47
N VAL A 243 14.02 1.39 -1.69
CA VAL A 243 12.70 0.79 -1.96
C VAL A 243 12.69 -0.69 -1.65
N ALA A 244 13.75 -1.43 -2.01
CA ALA A 244 13.87 -2.85 -1.68
C ALA A 244 13.91 -3.07 -0.16
N ALA A 245 14.69 -2.26 0.57
CA ALA A 245 14.76 -2.35 2.04
C ALA A 245 13.41 -2.06 2.71
N ALA A 246 12.68 -1.05 2.23
CA ALA A 246 11.34 -0.74 2.72
C ALA A 246 10.35 -1.89 2.45
N ILE A 247 10.36 -2.47 1.24
CA ILE A 247 9.52 -3.62 0.91
C ILE A 247 9.85 -4.80 1.82
N ASP A 248 11.13 -5.10 2.04
CA ASP A 248 11.54 -6.22 2.90
C ASP A 248 11.14 -5.99 4.37
N PHE A 249 11.19 -4.74 4.84
CA PHE A 249 10.69 -4.35 6.17
C PHE A 249 9.19 -4.63 6.30
N GLU A 250 8.37 -4.11 5.38
CA GLU A 250 6.91 -4.33 5.38
C GLU A 250 6.56 -5.83 5.32
N ARG A 251 7.26 -6.60 4.46
CA ARG A 251 7.03 -8.05 4.35
C ARG A 251 7.35 -8.83 5.62
N ALA A 252 8.24 -8.31 6.46
CA ALA A 252 8.63 -8.95 7.70
C ALA A 252 7.58 -8.77 8.81
N GLU A 253 6.76 -7.71 8.77
CA GLU A 253 5.71 -7.47 9.77
C GLU A 253 4.57 -8.51 9.69
N GLY A 254 4.24 -8.97 8.48
CA GLY A 254 3.19 -9.98 8.25
C GLY A 254 1.82 -9.37 7.91
N ASP A 255 0.82 -10.23 7.70
CA ASP A 255 -0.52 -9.77 7.32
C ASP A 255 -1.38 -9.46 8.54
N HIS A 256 -1.81 -8.21 8.69
CA HIS A 256 -2.77 -7.80 9.74
C HIS A 256 -4.21 -8.21 9.41
N VAL A 257 -4.51 -8.42 8.13
CA VAL A 257 -5.82 -8.83 7.62
C VAL A 257 -5.64 -10.02 6.68
N SER A 258 -6.30 -11.14 6.98
CA SER A 258 -6.42 -12.26 6.05
C SER A 258 -7.50 -11.95 5.02
N ILE A 259 -7.20 -12.20 3.74
CA ILE A 259 -8.15 -12.09 2.64
C ILE A 259 -8.53 -13.48 2.13
N LEU A 260 -9.81 -13.81 2.19
CA LEU A 260 -10.37 -14.95 1.46
C LEU A 260 -11.10 -14.45 0.21
N ARG A 261 -10.84 -15.10 -0.92
CA ARG A 261 -11.44 -14.76 -2.21
C ARG A 261 -12.10 -15.97 -2.84
N ARG A 262 -13.34 -15.81 -3.31
CA ARG A 262 -13.99 -16.73 -4.25
C ARG A 262 -14.34 -16.00 -5.54
N GLU A 263 -14.16 -16.68 -6.66
CA GLU A 263 -14.30 -16.09 -7.98
C GLU A 263 -15.35 -16.84 -8.80
N SER A 264 -16.21 -16.10 -9.49
CA SER A 264 -17.21 -16.65 -10.42
C SER A 264 -17.42 -15.68 -11.58
N GLY A 265 -16.80 -15.95 -12.73
CA GLY A 265 -16.83 -15.05 -13.88
C GLY A 265 -16.19 -13.69 -13.54
N ALA A 266 -16.94 -12.59 -13.71
CA ALA A 266 -16.51 -11.24 -13.31
C ALA A 266 -16.76 -10.93 -11.83
N ARG A 267 -17.46 -11.81 -11.10
CA ARG A 267 -17.78 -11.61 -9.68
C ARG A 267 -16.62 -12.07 -8.80
N ARG A 268 -16.32 -11.29 -7.77
CA ARG A 268 -15.35 -11.57 -6.71
C ARG A 268 -16.05 -11.44 -5.36
N GLU A 269 -16.19 -12.53 -4.65
CA GLU A 269 -16.59 -12.51 -3.24
C GLU A 269 -15.34 -12.41 -2.39
N ILE A 270 -15.24 -11.36 -1.58
CA ILE A 270 -14.10 -11.09 -0.71
C ILE A 270 -14.58 -11.11 0.74
N GLU A 271 -13.84 -11.83 1.59
CA GLU A 271 -14.02 -11.81 3.04
C GLU A 271 -12.69 -11.37 3.68
N LEU A 272 -12.74 -10.26 4.41
CA LEU A 272 -11.63 -9.67 5.15
C LEU A 272 -11.74 -10.10 6.61
N ILE A 273 -10.68 -10.70 7.16
CA ILE A 273 -10.67 -11.25 8.51
C ILE A 273 -9.50 -10.61 9.29
N PRO A 274 -9.78 -9.80 10.34
CA PRO A 274 -8.72 -9.19 11.14
C PRO A 274 -7.93 -10.30 11.87
N GLN A 275 -6.61 -10.24 11.82
CA GLN A 275 -5.72 -11.18 12.54
C GLN A 275 -5.30 -10.64 13.91
N ASP A 276 -5.19 -9.31 14.00
CA ASP A 276 -4.87 -8.57 15.21
C ASP A 276 -5.87 -7.43 15.43
N PRO A 277 -5.92 -6.81 16.64
CA PRO A 277 -6.71 -5.60 16.85
C PRO A 277 -6.29 -4.47 15.89
N LEU A 278 -7.23 -4.01 15.09
CA LEU A 278 -7.03 -2.95 14.11
C LEU A 278 -7.55 -1.59 14.63
N PRO A 279 -7.06 -0.46 14.10
CA PRO A 279 -7.64 0.85 14.37
C PRO A 279 -9.07 0.96 13.80
N PRO A 280 -9.96 1.75 14.43
CA PRO A 280 -11.40 1.75 14.13
C PRO A 280 -11.80 2.49 12.84
N SER A 281 -10.84 2.99 12.06
CA SER A 281 -11.09 3.79 10.87
C SER A 281 -10.31 3.20 9.70
N ILE A 282 -10.96 2.30 8.96
CA ILE A 282 -10.39 1.61 7.80
C ILE A 282 -11.26 1.86 6.58
N ALA A 283 -10.64 2.17 5.46
CA ALA A 283 -11.26 2.19 4.14
C ALA A 283 -10.86 0.95 3.35
N VAL A 284 -11.85 0.30 2.73
CA VAL A 284 -11.64 -0.75 1.74
C VAL A 284 -11.82 -0.11 0.37
N GLN A 285 -10.72 0.02 -0.37
CA GLN A 285 -10.66 0.75 -1.62
C GLN A 285 -10.50 -0.18 -2.81
N LEU A 286 -11.23 0.09 -3.89
CA LEU A 286 -11.04 -0.52 -5.20
C LEU A 286 -10.22 0.41 -6.08
N ILE A 287 -9.03 -0.05 -6.45
CA ILE A 287 -8.13 0.62 -7.37
C ILE A 287 -8.29 0.00 -8.74
N ARG A 288 -8.47 0.85 -9.75
CA ARG A 288 -8.52 0.46 -11.17
C ARG A 288 -7.31 1.06 -11.86
N TYR A 289 -6.51 0.22 -12.52
CA TYR A 289 -5.25 0.63 -13.10
C TYR A 289 -5.02 0.01 -14.47
N LEU A 290 -4.37 0.78 -15.33
CA LEU A 290 -4.01 0.39 -16.68
C LEU A 290 -2.63 -0.29 -16.60
N PRO A 291 -2.50 -1.56 -17.05
CA PRO A 291 -1.29 -2.33 -16.83
C PRO A 291 -0.06 -1.69 -17.50
N GLU A 292 -0.25 -1.11 -18.69
CA GLU A 292 0.81 -0.41 -19.42
C GLU A 292 0.23 0.71 -20.27
N ARG A 293 0.86 1.89 -20.27
CA ARG A 293 0.56 2.96 -21.21
C ARG A 293 1.84 3.55 -21.76
N THR A 294 1.88 3.74 -23.08
CA THR A 294 3.01 4.39 -23.73
C THR A 294 2.58 5.76 -24.21
N VAL A 295 3.31 6.79 -23.78
CA VAL A 295 3.03 8.19 -24.12
C VAL A 295 4.24 8.81 -24.79
N GLU A 296 3.98 9.66 -25.79
CA GLU A 296 4.99 10.52 -26.38
C GLU A 296 4.78 11.92 -25.83
N VAL A 297 5.74 12.38 -25.03
CA VAL A 297 5.67 13.68 -24.36
C VAL A 297 5.98 14.78 -25.38
N ARG A 298 5.01 15.66 -25.67
CA ARG A 298 5.18 16.66 -26.73
C ARG A 298 5.70 18.01 -26.22
N GLU A 299 5.57 18.31 -24.94
CA GLU A 299 6.00 19.58 -24.32
C GLU A 299 6.61 19.35 -22.91
N GLY A 300 7.12 20.41 -22.29
CA GLY A 300 7.79 20.34 -20.98
C GLY A 300 9.21 19.78 -21.02
N GLU A 301 9.76 19.48 -19.84
CA GLU A 301 11.16 19.10 -19.67
C GLU A 301 11.49 17.73 -20.30
N ASN A 302 10.49 16.86 -20.47
CA ASN A 302 10.62 15.54 -21.09
C ASN A 302 10.24 15.51 -22.59
N ARG A 303 10.09 16.67 -23.24
CA ARG A 303 9.68 16.77 -24.65
C ARG A 303 10.51 15.85 -25.57
N GLY A 304 9.80 15.13 -26.43
CA GLY A 304 10.37 14.21 -27.42
C GLY A 304 10.71 12.83 -26.86
N ARG A 305 10.51 12.59 -25.55
CA ARG A 305 10.68 11.27 -24.97
C ARG A 305 9.41 10.44 -25.14
N LYS A 306 9.62 9.15 -25.37
CA LYS A 306 8.58 8.13 -25.30
C LYS A 306 8.70 7.44 -23.94
N LEU A 307 7.70 7.57 -23.10
CA LEU A 307 7.65 6.98 -21.76
C LEU A 307 6.73 5.76 -21.78
N THR A 308 7.16 4.67 -21.18
CA THR A 308 6.34 3.46 -20.96
C THR A 308 6.01 3.37 -19.48
N LEU A 309 4.79 3.75 -19.15
CA LEU A 309 4.24 3.78 -17.81
C LEU A 309 3.63 2.42 -17.47
N ARG A 310 3.74 2.00 -16.21
CA ARG A 310 3.23 0.72 -15.70
C ARG A 310 2.24 0.95 -14.57
N ASN A 311 1.21 0.11 -14.53
CA ASN A 311 0.16 0.12 -13.51
C ASN A 311 -0.38 1.53 -13.19
N VAL A 312 -0.72 2.27 -14.25
CA VAL A 312 -1.22 3.65 -14.17
C VAL A 312 -2.60 3.65 -13.55
N VAL A 313 -2.75 4.24 -12.36
CA VAL A 313 -4.05 4.32 -11.70
C VAL A 313 -4.97 5.22 -12.50
N ALA A 314 -6.14 4.67 -12.85
CA ALA A 314 -7.18 5.37 -13.61
C ALA A 314 -8.36 5.79 -12.72
N ALA A 315 -8.63 5.05 -11.65
CA ALA A 315 -9.66 5.41 -10.67
C ALA A 315 -9.40 4.72 -9.32
N SER A 316 -9.89 5.36 -8.25
CA SER A 316 -9.91 4.84 -6.89
C SER A 316 -11.27 5.11 -6.25
N GLU A 317 -11.84 4.12 -5.58
CA GLU A 317 -13.19 4.19 -5.02
C GLU A 317 -13.21 3.53 -3.63
N VAL A 318 -13.85 4.16 -2.65
CA VAL A 318 -14.08 3.53 -1.34
C VAL A 318 -15.33 2.66 -1.42
N LEU A 319 -15.16 1.34 -1.32
CA LEU A 319 -16.27 0.38 -1.34
C LEU A 319 -16.94 0.22 0.02
N ALA A 320 -16.17 0.35 1.10
CA ALA A 320 -16.67 0.23 2.46
C ALA A 320 -15.79 0.99 3.46
N ARG A 321 -16.42 1.49 4.52
CA ARG A 321 -15.74 1.85 5.77
C ARG A 321 -15.90 0.71 6.77
N TRP A 322 -14.83 0.41 7.49
CA TRP A 322 -14.75 -0.74 8.37
C TRP A 322 -14.06 -0.36 9.69
N ASP A 323 -14.50 -0.96 10.79
CA ASP A 323 -13.94 -0.72 12.12
C ASP A 323 -12.93 -1.79 12.57
N GLY A 324 -12.71 -2.81 11.73
CA GLY A 324 -11.74 -3.86 11.99
C GLY A 324 -12.13 -4.87 13.08
N ARG A 325 -13.34 -4.81 13.65
CA ARG A 325 -13.71 -5.64 14.82
C ARG A 325 -14.27 -7.02 14.45
N ALA A 326 -15.02 -7.09 13.35
CA ALA A 326 -15.62 -8.32 12.86
C ALA A 326 -15.30 -8.50 11.37
N PRO A 327 -15.30 -9.74 10.85
CA PRO A 327 -15.06 -9.98 9.43
C PRO A 327 -15.98 -9.15 8.52
N LEU A 328 -15.42 -8.57 7.46
CA LEU A 328 -16.19 -7.84 6.46
C LEU A 328 -16.33 -8.68 5.19
N ARG A 329 -17.54 -8.77 4.65
CA ARG A 329 -17.81 -9.43 3.37
C ARG A 329 -18.28 -8.42 2.35
N LEU A 330 -17.74 -8.52 1.13
CA LEU A 330 -18.13 -7.68 0.02
C LEU A 330 -18.11 -8.46 -1.28
N THR A 331 -18.91 -8.01 -2.24
CA THR A 331 -18.89 -8.51 -3.61
C THR A 331 -18.39 -7.40 -4.53
N VAL A 332 -17.38 -7.69 -5.34
CA VAL A 332 -16.91 -6.80 -6.41
C VAL A 332 -17.23 -7.45 -7.75
N THR A 333 -17.87 -6.70 -8.64
CA THR A 333 -18.10 -7.12 -10.03
C THR A 333 -17.17 -6.34 -10.94
N LEU A 334 -16.20 -7.03 -11.54
CA LEU A 334 -15.23 -6.41 -12.45
C LEU A 334 -15.94 -5.83 -13.68
N GLY A 335 -15.56 -4.61 -14.07
CA GLY A 335 -16.20 -3.88 -15.18
C GLY A 335 -17.54 -3.21 -14.85
N ALA A 336 -18.05 -3.33 -13.61
CA ALA A 336 -19.22 -2.60 -13.14
C ALA A 336 -18.84 -1.32 -12.35
N GLY A 337 -19.83 -0.44 -12.15
CA GLY A 337 -19.70 0.79 -11.36
C GLY A 337 -19.32 2.03 -12.18
N ARG A 338 -18.96 3.12 -11.49
CA ARG A 338 -18.74 4.48 -12.04
C ARG A 338 -17.59 4.59 -13.06
N SER A 339 -16.91 3.49 -13.34
CA SER A 339 -15.78 3.38 -14.27
C SER A 339 -16.06 2.47 -15.46
N ALA A 340 -17.33 2.26 -15.84
CA ALA A 340 -17.72 1.41 -16.97
C ALA A 340 -17.08 1.79 -18.34
N ASN A 341 -16.49 2.98 -18.44
CA ASN A 341 -15.83 3.49 -19.65
C ASN A 341 -14.29 3.35 -19.64
N LEU A 342 -13.72 2.59 -18.71
CA LEU A 342 -12.28 2.34 -18.71
C LEU A 342 -11.89 1.35 -19.83
N PRO A 343 -10.63 1.42 -20.33
CA PRO A 343 -10.12 0.48 -21.31
C PRO A 343 -10.32 -1.00 -20.91
N PRO A 344 -10.57 -1.93 -21.85
CA PRO A 344 -10.85 -3.33 -21.54
C PRO A 344 -9.71 -4.09 -20.84
N ASP A 345 -8.47 -3.59 -20.93
CA ASP A 345 -7.30 -4.17 -20.28
C ASP A 345 -7.12 -3.68 -18.82
N THR A 346 -8.06 -2.90 -18.32
CA THR A 346 -8.06 -2.38 -16.94
C THR A 346 -8.00 -3.51 -15.93
N ARG A 347 -7.06 -3.37 -14.99
CA ARG A 347 -6.87 -4.26 -13.86
C ARG A 347 -7.40 -3.64 -12.58
N HIS A 348 -7.60 -4.46 -11.59
CA HIS A 348 -8.32 -4.18 -10.36
C HIS A 348 -7.52 -4.71 -9.17
N ALA A 349 -7.39 -3.88 -8.15
CA ALA A 349 -6.86 -4.28 -6.87
C ALA A 349 -7.72 -3.73 -5.75
N LEU A 350 -7.79 -4.47 -4.65
CA LEU A 350 -8.40 -4.02 -3.42
C LEU A 350 -7.31 -3.68 -2.41
N ILE A 351 -7.44 -2.55 -1.74
CA ILE A 351 -6.53 -2.06 -0.69
C ILE A 351 -7.34 -1.87 0.59
N VAL A 352 -6.87 -2.45 1.69
CA VAL A 352 -7.43 -2.28 3.04
C VAL A 352 -6.51 -1.35 3.80
N GLN A 353 -6.96 -0.11 4.04
CA GLN A 353 -6.08 0.97 4.50
C GLN A 353 -6.65 1.70 5.71
N GLN A 354 -5.80 1.96 6.69
CA GLN A 354 -6.11 2.87 7.79
C GLN A 354 -6.38 4.28 7.27
N MET A 355 -7.39 4.94 7.82
CA MET A 355 -7.68 6.35 7.57
C MET A 355 -7.42 7.19 8.83
N LYS A 356 -6.48 8.14 8.73
CA LYS A 356 -6.15 9.11 9.79
C LYS A 356 -6.95 10.40 9.58
N GLY A 357 -8.22 10.35 9.95
CA GLY A 357 -9.23 11.32 9.50
C GLY A 357 -9.55 11.06 8.03
N ASN A 358 -9.36 12.06 7.18
CA ASN A 358 -9.49 11.95 5.73
C ASN A 358 -8.18 11.55 5.01
N ARG A 359 -7.10 11.29 5.75
CA ARG A 359 -5.77 11.02 5.16
C ARG A 359 -5.48 9.52 5.09
N PRO A 360 -4.88 9.03 4.00
CA PRO A 360 -4.45 7.64 3.90
C PRO A 360 -3.31 7.38 4.91
N GLY A 361 -3.35 6.23 5.57
CA GLY A 361 -2.32 5.75 6.49
C GLY A 361 -1.80 4.38 6.05
N GLU A 362 -1.44 3.56 7.04
CA GLU A 362 -0.92 2.21 6.85
C GLU A 362 -1.87 1.34 6.01
N ILE A 363 -1.30 0.50 5.13
CA ILE A 363 -2.03 -0.47 4.32
C ILE A 363 -1.88 -1.85 4.96
N PHE A 364 -2.99 -2.36 5.51
CA PHE A 364 -3.01 -3.63 6.24
C PHE A 364 -3.03 -4.88 5.35
N ALA A 365 -3.63 -4.75 4.15
CA ALA A 365 -3.67 -5.82 3.17
C ALA A 365 -4.02 -5.28 1.79
N ALA A 366 -3.66 -6.06 0.77
CA ALA A 366 -4.06 -5.80 -0.60
C ALA A 366 -4.26 -7.11 -1.36
N ILE A 367 -5.05 -7.08 -2.44
CA ILE A 367 -5.22 -8.22 -3.33
C ILE A 367 -5.47 -7.74 -4.76
N ARG A 368 -4.86 -8.39 -5.76
CA ARG A 368 -5.22 -8.22 -7.17
C ARG A 368 -6.45 -9.07 -7.47
N LEU A 369 -7.39 -8.53 -8.24
CA LEU A 369 -8.66 -9.21 -8.50
C LEU A 369 -8.74 -9.89 -9.88
N ASP A 370 -7.84 -9.61 -10.81
CA ASP A 370 -7.82 -10.21 -12.15
C ASP A 370 -6.94 -11.45 -12.28
#